data_AF-A0A558ZT30-F1
#
_entry.id   AF-A0A558ZT30-F1
#
_cell.length_a   1.000
_cell.length_b   1.000
_cell.length_c   1.000
_cell.angle_alpha   90.00
_cell.angle_beta   90.00
_cell.angle_gamma   90.00
#
_symmetry.space_group_name_H-M   'P 1'
#
loop_
_entity.id
_entity.type
_entity.pdbx_description
1 polymer ?
#
loop_
_entity_poly.entity_id
_entity_poly.type
_entity_poly.pdbx_seq_one_letter_code
_entity_poly.pdbx_strand_id
1 'polypeptide(L)'
;IPDNGTDIVNMLSPEELSVFTKRIEDVYQGKAKPNVTKEEAIQAVSTGTSPSVSSSSQSTFTANGETKKDYQASKWFKESGKWYYNDLSGNLVRNHWVGRYYLKADASMAASEWIYDEDYKSWFYVDSTGSYVEKAWQGEYYLKRGGYMAKSEWVFDSQYDSWYYLNQDGKYARNQWIKDGDKWYYLLADGKLAKNMTINGYKVNEKG
;
A
#
# COMPACT_ATOMS: atom_id res chain seq x y z
N ILE A 1 20.33 -30.27 -3.03
CA ILE A 1 20.31 -28.96 -2.35
C ILE A 1 20.19 -27.91 -3.45
N PRO A 2 19.01 -27.35 -3.72
CA PRO A 2 18.90 -26.17 -4.57
C PRO A 2 18.97 -24.91 -3.70
N ASP A 3 19.76 -23.98 -4.23
CA ASP A 3 20.03 -22.62 -3.79
C ASP A 3 18.75 -21.76 -3.80
N ASN A 4 18.45 -21.12 -2.68
CA ASN A 4 17.26 -20.28 -2.51
C ASN A 4 17.57 -18.89 -3.10
N GLY A 5 17.16 -18.71 -4.36
CA GLY A 5 17.20 -17.45 -5.07
C GLY A 5 16.60 -16.32 -4.23
N THR A 6 17.45 -15.34 -3.93
CA THR A 6 17.07 -14.10 -3.27
C THR A 6 16.48 -13.17 -4.33
N ASP A 7 15.18 -13.32 -4.63
CA ASP A 7 14.45 -12.36 -5.47
C ASP A 7 14.09 -11.12 -4.64
N ILE A 8 15.10 -10.28 -4.41
CA ILE A 8 14.93 -8.90 -3.99
C ILE A 8 14.46 -8.07 -5.18
N VAL A 9 13.14 -8.00 -5.37
CA VAL A 9 12.56 -7.12 -6.40
C VAL A 9 12.83 -5.67 -6.00
N ASN A 10 13.67 -5.02 -6.81
CA ASN A 10 14.07 -3.62 -6.76
C ASN A 10 12.91 -2.67 -6.40
N MET A 11 12.94 -2.11 -5.19
CA MET A 11 12.17 -0.90 -4.88
C MET A 11 12.81 0.27 -5.60
N LEU A 12 12.03 1.02 -6.39
CA LEU A 12 12.42 2.37 -6.77
C LEU A 12 12.60 3.18 -5.48
N SER A 13 13.77 3.81 -5.34
CA SER A 13 14.07 4.73 -4.25
C SER A 13 13.04 5.86 -4.18
N PRO A 14 12.83 6.50 -3.03
CA PRO A 14 11.94 7.66 -2.91
C PRO A 14 12.26 8.81 -3.88
N GLU A 15 13.52 8.91 -4.34
CA GLU A 15 13.95 9.84 -5.38
C GLU A 15 13.46 9.40 -6.77
N GLU A 16 13.53 8.10 -7.08
CA GLU A 16 12.96 7.54 -8.31
C GLU A 16 11.42 7.64 -8.32
N LEU A 17 10.76 7.52 -7.16
CA LEU A 17 9.33 7.79 -7.01
C LEU A 17 9.00 9.27 -7.20
N SER A 18 9.83 10.19 -6.67
CA SER A 18 9.66 11.63 -6.85
C SER A 18 9.79 12.04 -8.33
N VAL A 19 10.77 11.46 -9.05
CA VAL A 19 10.93 11.65 -10.49
C VAL A 19 9.75 11.06 -11.28
N PHE A 20 9.24 9.90 -10.87
CA PHE A 20 8.08 9.25 -11.50
C PHE A 20 6.79 10.08 -11.33
N THR A 21 6.52 10.59 -10.13
CA THR A 21 5.35 11.44 -9.85
C THR A 21 5.40 12.76 -10.62
N LYS A 22 6.56 13.42 -10.68
CA LYS A 22 6.74 14.66 -11.45
C LYS A 22 6.48 14.45 -12.95
N ARG A 23 6.93 13.31 -13.49
CA ARG A 23 6.77 13.00 -14.91
C ARG A 23 5.32 12.66 -15.28
N ILE A 24 4.54 12.09 -14.36
CA ILE A 24 3.09 11.88 -14.53
C ILE A 24 2.34 13.23 -14.50
N GLU A 25 2.70 14.13 -13.58
CA GLU A 25 2.09 15.48 -13.51
C GLU A 25 2.40 16.34 -14.75
N ASP A 26 3.61 16.25 -15.32
CA ASP A 26 3.96 16.96 -16.55
C ASP A 26 3.20 16.44 -17.80
N VAL A 27 2.84 15.15 -17.84
CA VAL A 27 1.98 14.58 -18.89
C VAL A 27 0.52 15.03 -18.69
N TYR A 28 0.01 15.06 -17.46
CA TYR A 28 -1.33 15.57 -17.14
C TYR A 28 -1.50 17.07 -17.42
N GLN A 29 -0.43 17.86 -17.25
CA GLN A 29 -0.38 19.30 -17.53
C GLN A 29 -0.04 19.60 -19.01
N GLY A 30 0.06 18.59 -19.87
CA GLY A 30 0.30 18.74 -21.31
C GLY A 30 1.72 19.21 -21.70
N LYS A 31 2.69 19.16 -20.76
CA LYS A 31 4.08 19.60 -20.98
C LYS A 31 4.96 18.51 -21.60
N ALA A 32 4.49 17.27 -21.67
CA ALA A 32 5.16 16.15 -22.34
C ALA A 32 4.16 15.29 -23.14
N LYS A 33 4.55 14.82 -24.33
CA LYS A 33 3.69 14.00 -25.21
C LYS A 33 3.60 12.55 -24.70
N PRO A 34 2.43 11.89 -24.79
CA PRO A 34 2.26 10.53 -24.31
C PRO A 34 2.75 9.56 -25.40
N ASN A 35 3.98 9.07 -25.25
CA ASN A 35 4.34 7.72 -25.69
C ASN A 35 5.75 7.42 -25.20
N VAL A 36 5.85 6.57 -24.19
CA VAL A 36 7.10 5.89 -23.83
C VAL A 36 6.70 4.46 -23.48
N THR A 37 7.02 3.51 -24.36
CA THR A 37 6.83 2.08 -24.09
C THR A 37 7.78 1.61 -22.99
N LYS A 38 7.44 0.51 -22.32
CA LYS A 38 8.18 -0.05 -21.17
C LYS A 38 9.69 -0.19 -21.45
N GLU A 39 10.09 -0.41 -22.71
CA GLU A 39 11.49 -0.59 -23.10
C GLU A 39 12.34 0.71 -23.01
N GLU A 40 11.76 1.91 -23.15
CA GLU A 40 12.54 3.17 -23.12
C GLU A 40 12.79 3.72 -21.71
N ALA A 41 12.03 3.29 -20.70
CA ALA A 41 12.24 3.70 -19.30
C ALA A 41 13.50 3.05 -18.68
N ILE A 42 13.99 1.94 -19.26
CA ILE A 42 15.12 1.17 -18.73
C ILE A 42 16.48 1.75 -19.20
N GLN A 43 16.53 2.48 -20.33
CA GLN A 43 17.79 3.05 -20.84
C GLN A 43 18.25 4.33 -20.11
N ALA A 44 17.35 5.06 -19.44
CA ALA A 44 17.71 6.30 -18.76
C ALA A 44 18.46 6.10 -17.42
N VAL A 45 18.57 4.87 -16.92
CA VAL A 45 19.26 4.56 -15.66
C VAL A 45 20.77 4.30 -15.81
N SER A 46 21.30 4.16 -17.05
CA SER A 46 22.67 3.67 -17.27
C SER A 46 23.73 4.74 -17.60
N THR A 47 23.41 6.04 -17.61
CA THR A 47 24.43 7.09 -17.78
C THR A 47 24.42 8.04 -16.60
N GLY A 48 25.13 7.64 -15.55
CA GLY A 48 25.40 8.47 -14.39
C GLY A 48 26.22 9.71 -14.76
N THR A 49 25.88 10.84 -14.15
CA THR A 49 26.83 11.90 -13.79
C THR A 49 26.21 12.68 -12.63
N SER A 50 26.79 12.51 -11.44
CA SER A 50 26.53 13.36 -10.28
C SER A 50 26.93 14.81 -10.57
N PRO A 51 26.30 15.77 -9.88
CA PRO A 51 27.08 16.85 -9.30
C PRO A 51 26.82 16.94 -7.79
N SER A 52 27.93 16.94 -7.06
CA SER A 52 28.06 17.45 -5.70
C SER A 52 27.64 18.92 -5.63
N VAL A 53 26.67 19.26 -4.77
CA VAL A 53 26.52 20.64 -4.29
C VAL A 53 26.16 20.61 -2.81
N SER A 54 27.14 20.99 -1.99
CA SER A 54 26.93 21.46 -0.63
C SER A 54 26.21 22.81 -0.68
N SER A 55 25.13 23.02 0.06
CA SER A 55 24.85 24.35 0.59
C SER A 55 24.02 24.30 1.87
N SER A 56 24.65 24.75 2.94
CA SER A 56 24.03 25.49 4.03
C SER A 56 23.24 26.69 3.48
N SER A 57 22.17 27.10 4.16
CA SER A 57 22.02 28.49 4.64
C SER A 57 20.69 28.70 5.39
N GLN A 58 20.84 29.30 6.56
CA GLN A 58 19.84 30.07 7.29
C GLN A 58 20.11 31.54 6.96
N SER A 59 19.13 32.33 6.49
CA SER A 59 19.12 33.81 6.69
C SER A 59 17.90 34.52 6.08
N THR A 60 17.45 35.55 6.81
CA THR A 60 16.33 36.49 6.67
C THR A 60 16.47 37.53 5.55
N PHE A 61 15.35 37.96 4.95
CA PHE A 61 15.20 39.27 4.27
C PHE A 61 13.80 39.87 4.50
N THR A 62 13.75 41.16 4.87
CA THR A 62 12.57 42.05 4.85
C THR A 62 12.61 42.95 3.61
N ALA A 63 11.52 42.99 2.83
CA ALA A 63 10.78 44.19 2.45
C ALA A 63 9.73 43.91 1.36
N ASN A 64 8.55 44.51 1.54
CA ASN A 64 7.37 44.63 0.67
C ASN A 64 6.31 43.52 0.81
N GLY A 65 5.19 43.91 1.45
CA GLY A 65 4.06 43.11 1.91
C GLY A 65 3.21 42.45 0.83
N GLU A 66 3.81 41.53 0.09
CA GLU A 66 3.11 40.42 -0.53
C GLU A 66 3.72 39.14 0.06
N THR A 67 2.93 38.38 0.82
CA THR A 67 3.34 37.05 1.28
C THR A 67 3.49 36.14 0.08
N LYS A 68 4.68 36.15 -0.54
CA LYS A 68 5.12 35.10 -1.44
C LYS A 68 5.30 33.86 -0.56
N LYS A 69 4.26 33.02 -0.49
CA LYS A 69 4.43 31.65 0.00
C LYS A 69 5.43 31.01 -0.96
N ASP A 70 6.68 30.89 -0.52
CA ASP A 70 7.66 30.05 -1.20
C ASP A 70 7.17 28.61 -1.09
N TYR A 71 6.36 28.19 -2.07
CA TYR A 71 5.88 26.83 -2.19
C TYR A 71 7.11 25.92 -2.35
N GLN A 72 7.41 25.15 -1.30
CA GLN A 72 8.43 24.13 -1.36
C GLN A 72 7.87 22.92 -2.11
N ALA A 73 8.72 22.19 -2.84
CA ALA A 73 8.30 20.90 -3.37
C ALA A 73 7.97 19.97 -2.19
N SER A 74 6.84 19.29 -2.26
CA SER A 74 6.47 18.29 -1.27
C SER A 74 7.51 17.16 -1.28
N LYS A 75 8.01 16.78 -0.10
CA LYS A 75 9.25 16.01 -0.01
C LYS A 75 9.24 15.00 1.13
N TRP A 76 9.66 13.77 0.81
CA TRP A 76 10.06 12.77 1.79
C TRP A 76 11.44 13.07 2.35
N PHE A 77 11.60 12.94 3.66
CA PHE A 77 12.91 13.08 4.31
C PHE A 77 13.02 12.12 5.50
N LYS A 78 14.27 11.80 5.87
CA LYS A 78 14.58 10.87 6.96
C LYS A 78 15.33 11.60 8.06
N GLU A 79 14.86 11.45 9.29
CA GLU A 79 15.48 12.04 10.47
C GLU A 79 15.48 11.02 11.61
N SER A 80 16.63 10.84 12.27
CA SER A 80 16.79 9.87 13.36
C SER A 80 16.29 8.45 13.03
N GLY A 81 16.50 8.02 11.79
CA GLY A 81 16.08 6.69 11.32
C GLY A 81 14.62 6.57 10.88
N LYS A 82 13.78 7.59 11.09
CA LYS A 82 12.36 7.58 10.73
C LYS A 82 12.09 8.43 9.49
N TRP A 83 11.10 8.02 8.69
CA TRP A 83 10.66 8.76 7.50
C TRP A 83 9.52 9.71 7.84
N TYR A 84 9.51 10.86 7.18
CA TYR A 84 8.54 11.94 7.32
C TYR A 84 8.23 12.52 5.93
N TYR A 85 7.10 13.21 5.81
CA TYR A 85 6.70 13.89 4.59
C TYR A 85 6.21 15.32 4.87
N ASN A 86 6.70 16.28 4.09
CA ASN A 86 6.23 17.66 4.13
C ASN A 86 5.31 17.95 2.93
N ASP A 87 4.22 18.67 3.19
CA ASP A 87 3.34 19.22 2.17
C ASP A 87 3.99 20.39 1.39
N LEU A 88 3.28 20.94 0.41
CA LEU A 88 3.76 22.07 -0.42
C LEU A 88 3.99 23.37 0.37
N SER A 89 3.42 23.47 1.57
CA SER A 89 3.62 24.59 2.49
C SER A 89 4.75 24.33 3.49
N GLY A 90 5.42 23.17 3.41
CA GLY A 90 6.49 22.76 4.31
C GLY A 90 6.01 22.17 5.64
N ASN A 91 4.70 21.92 5.81
CA ASN A 91 4.17 21.35 7.04
C ASN A 91 4.26 19.82 7.01
N LEU A 92 4.51 19.22 8.18
CA LEU A 92 4.50 17.77 8.34
C LEU A 92 3.09 17.20 8.14
N VAL A 93 2.99 16.23 7.23
CA VAL A 93 1.77 15.43 7.06
C VAL A 93 1.63 14.43 8.20
N ARG A 94 0.41 14.29 8.71
CA ARG A 94 0.04 13.44 9.86
C ARG A 94 -1.33 12.85 9.63
N ASN A 95 -1.55 11.66 10.18
CA ASN A 95 -2.80 10.90 10.10
C ASN A 95 -3.35 10.82 8.67
N HIS A 96 -2.48 10.65 7.69
CA HIS A 96 -2.88 10.71 6.29
C HIS A 96 -2.00 9.82 5.42
N TRP A 97 -2.59 9.32 4.34
CA TRP A 97 -1.88 8.57 3.32
C TRP A 97 -1.16 9.51 2.36
N VAL A 98 0.08 9.18 2.03
CA VAL A 98 0.85 9.77 0.93
C VAL A 98 1.26 8.64 0.01
N GLY A 99 0.52 8.50 -1.09
CA GLY A 99 0.65 7.33 -1.97
C GLY A 99 0.27 6.05 -1.22
N ARG A 100 1.24 5.14 -1.03
CA ARG A 100 1.03 3.86 -0.35
C ARG A 100 1.41 3.85 1.13
N TYR A 101 1.88 4.99 1.65
CA TYR A 101 2.47 5.09 2.98
C TYR A 101 1.59 5.92 3.90
N TYR A 102 1.47 5.50 5.16
CA TYR A 102 0.69 6.23 6.15
C TYR A 102 1.61 7.02 7.08
N LEU A 103 1.35 8.32 7.24
CA LEU A 103 2.03 9.17 8.22
C LEU A 103 1.19 9.18 9.48
N LYS A 104 1.77 8.77 10.61
CA LYS A 104 1.06 8.66 11.90
C LYS A 104 0.86 10.03 12.56
N ALA A 105 0.22 10.03 13.73
CA ALA A 105 0.00 11.25 14.52
C ALA A 105 1.31 11.96 14.87
N ASP A 106 2.40 11.21 15.09
CA ASP A 106 3.74 11.75 15.35
C ASP A 106 4.50 12.17 14.06
N ALA A 107 3.83 12.14 12.90
CA ALA A 107 4.35 12.37 11.54
C ALA A 107 5.33 11.31 11.03
N SER A 108 5.68 10.30 11.84
CA SER A 108 6.53 9.23 11.35
C SER A 108 5.73 8.32 10.41
N MET A 109 6.38 7.86 9.35
CA MET A 109 5.84 6.83 8.47
C MET A 109 5.65 5.52 9.25
N ALA A 110 4.46 4.94 9.14
CA ALA A 110 4.16 3.63 9.69
C ALA A 110 4.94 2.51 8.97
N ALA A 111 5.32 1.46 9.70
CA ALA A 111 5.95 0.27 9.14
C ALA A 111 5.67 -0.97 10.00
N SER A 112 5.35 -2.10 9.38
CA SER A 112 5.02 -3.37 10.04
C SER A 112 3.92 -3.25 11.11
N GLU A 113 2.86 -2.49 10.82
CA GLU A 113 1.81 -2.21 11.78
C GLU A 113 0.42 -2.09 11.15
N TRP A 114 -0.61 -2.30 11.98
CA TRP A 114 -2.00 -2.09 11.61
C TRP A 114 -2.40 -0.64 11.82
N ILE A 115 -3.08 -0.05 10.85
CA ILE A 115 -3.59 1.31 10.86
C ILE A 115 -5.11 1.26 10.72
N TYR A 116 -5.84 1.85 11.67
CA TYR A 116 -7.24 2.16 11.47
C TYR A 116 -7.35 3.56 10.89
N ASP A 117 -7.97 3.65 9.72
CA ASP A 117 -8.19 4.93 9.07
C ASP A 117 -9.66 5.34 9.24
N GLU A 118 -9.86 6.51 9.88
CA GLU A 118 -11.19 7.04 10.18
C GLU A 118 -11.92 7.55 8.95
N ASP A 119 -11.24 7.96 7.89
CA ASP A 119 -11.89 8.43 6.65
C ASP A 119 -12.43 7.24 5.86
N TYR A 120 -11.67 6.13 5.85
CA TYR A 120 -12.06 4.90 5.16
C TYR A 120 -12.87 3.92 6.01
N LYS A 121 -12.97 4.16 7.33
CA LYS A 121 -13.62 3.28 8.32
C LYS A 121 -13.15 1.83 8.23
N SER A 122 -11.87 1.64 7.96
CA SER A 122 -11.28 0.32 7.71
C SER A 122 -9.90 0.19 8.34
N TRP A 123 -9.50 -1.06 8.56
CA TRP A 123 -8.14 -1.41 8.95
C TRP A 123 -7.30 -1.66 7.71
N PHE A 124 -6.05 -1.23 7.78
CA PHE A 124 -5.01 -1.45 6.79
C PHE A 124 -3.80 -2.04 7.50
N TYR A 125 -2.99 -2.81 6.79
CA TYR A 125 -1.70 -3.24 7.29
C TYR A 125 -0.61 -2.71 6.37
N VAL A 126 0.42 -2.09 6.95
CA VAL A 126 1.63 -1.68 6.22
C VAL A 126 2.75 -2.68 6.50
N ASP A 127 3.46 -3.10 5.46
CA ASP A 127 4.56 -4.05 5.59
C ASP A 127 5.84 -3.37 6.14
N SER A 128 6.95 -4.10 6.19
CA SER A 128 8.25 -3.58 6.66
C SER A 128 8.81 -2.43 5.82
N THR A 129 8.32 -2.24 4.61
CA THR A 129 8.67 -1.12 3.74
C THR A 129 7.77 0.10 3.98
N GLY A 130 6.68 -0.07 4.74
CA GLY A 130 5.68 0.95 5.03
C GLY A 130 4.58 1.08 3.98
N SER A 131 4.66 0.31 2.89
CA SER A 131 3.58 0.25 1.90
C SER A 131 2.41 -0.54 2.46
N TYR A 132 1.17 -0.09 2.22
CA TYR A 132 0.00 -0.92 2.52
C TYR A 132 0.04 -2.23 1.71
N VAL A 133 -0.36 -3.30 2.38
CA VAL A 133 -0.53 -4.65 1.81
C VAL A 133 -1.91 -4.75 1.16
N GLU A 134 -2.01 -5.38 -0.01
CA GLU A 134 -3.29 -5.64 -0.68
C GLU A 134 -3.26 -6.98 -1.42
N LYS A 135 -4.44 -7.57 -1.61
CA LYS A 135 -4.66 -8.90 -2.20
C LYS A 135 -3.80 -9.99 -1.56
N ALA A 136 -3.65 -9.92 -0.25
CA ALA A 136 -2.77 -10.80 0.49
C ALA A 136 -3.24 -10.99 1.93
N TRP A 137 -2.79 -12.08 2.54
CA TRP A 137 -3.02 -12.40 3.94
C TRP A 137 -2.00 -11.71 4.84
N GLN A 138 -2.47 -11.22 5.98
CA GLN A 138 -1.65 -10.83 7.13
C GLN A 138 -2.18 -11.55 8.36
N GLY A 139 -1.54 -12.66 8.74
CA GLY A 139 -2.05 -13.54 9.78
C GLY A 139 -3.42 -14.13 9.42
N GLU A 140 -4.43 -13.91 10.26
CA GLU A 140 -5.79 -14.42 10.05
C GLU A 140 -6.68 -13.47 9.21
N TYR A 141 -6.12 -12.38 8.69
CA TYR A 141 -6.85 -11.31 8.01
C TYR A 141 -6.46 -11.23 6.54
N TYR A 142 -7.41 -10.85 5.69
CA TYR A 142 -7.15 -10.61 4.27
C TYR A 142 -7.29 -9.12 3.94
N LEU A 143 -6.26 -8.56 3.30
CA LEU A 143 -6.28 -7.19 2.80
C LEU A 143 -6.73 -7.22 1.34
N LYS A 144 -7.86 -6.60 1.04
CA LYS A 144 -8.43 -6.53 -0.32
C LYS A 144 -7.64 -5.55 -1.18
N ARG A 145 -8.02 -5.44 -2.46
CA ARG A 145 -7.53 -4.37 -3.35
C ARG A 145 -7.72 -3.00 -2.68
N GLY A 146 -6.68 -2.17 -2.73
CA GLY A 146 -6.64 -0.88 -2.05
C GLY A 146 -6.29 -0.96 -0.56
N GLY A 147 -6.01 -2.15 -0.02
CA GLY A 147 -5.50 -2.36 1.34
C GLY A 147 -6.55 -2.51 2.44
N TYR A 148 -7.84 -2.38 2.11
CA TYR A 148 -8.94 -2.54 3.05
C TYR A 148 -8.98 -3.96 3.63
N MET A 149 -8.95 -4.09 4.95
CA MET A 149 -9.19 -5.36 5.62
C MET A 149 -10.61 -5.87 5.32
N ALA A 150 -10.71 -7.10 4.84
CA ALA A 150 -11.98 -7.76 4.61
C ALA A 150 -12.69 -8.08 5.94
N LYS A 151 -14.01 -7.89 5.97
CA LYS A 151 -14.83 -8.13 7.16
C LYS A 151 -16.28 -8.41 6.77
N SER A 152 -16.84 -9.49 7.33
CA SER A 152 -18.20 -9.96 7.04
C SER A 152 -18.48 -10.14 5.55
N GLU A 153 -17.52 -10.72 4.84
CA GLU A 153 -17.57 -10.84 3.38
C GLU A 153 -16.77 -12.05 2.87
N TRP A 154 -17.12 -12.47 1.67
CA TRP A 154 -16.38 -13.47 0.91
C TRP A 154 -15.21 -12.85 0.15
N VAL A 155 -14.05 -13.50 0.18
CA VAL A 155 -12.90 -13.18 -0.66
C VAL A 155 -12.46 -14.40 -1.44
N PHE A 156 -12.11 -14.19 -2.69
CA PHE A 156 -11.46 -15.21 -3.51
C PHE A 156 -9.96 -14.96 -3.51
N ASP A 157 -9.18 -15.98 -3.16
CA ASP A 157 -7.73 -15.95 -3.26
C ASP A 157 -7.27 -16.84 -4.42
N SER A 158 -6.74 -16.20 -5.46
CA SER A 158 -6.25 -16.88 -6.65
C SER A 158 -5.00 -17.72 -6.40
N GLN A 159 -4.20 -17.45 -5.37
CA GLN A 159 -3.05 -18.31 -5.04
C GLN A 159 -3.49 -19.69 -4.57
N TYR A 160 -4.62 -19.75 -3.86
CA TYR A 160 -5.16 -21.00 -3.32
C TYR A 160 -6.34 -21.55 -4.12
N ASP A 161 -6.76 -20.86 -5.18
CA ASP A 161 -7.95 -21.15 -6.00
C ASP A 161 -9.19 -21.45 -5.15
N SER A 162 -9.41 -20.63 -4.12
CA SER A 162 -10.48 -20.88 -3.16
C SER A 162 -11.12 -19.62 -2.61
N TRP A 163 -12.36 -19.80 -2.16
CA TRP A 163 -13.12 -18.79 -1.45
C TRP A 163 -12.90 -18.94 0.05
N TYR A 164 -12.79 -17.81 0.72
CA TYR A 164 -12.71 -17.67 2.17
C TYR A 164 -13.78 -16.68 2.61
N TYR A 165 -14.29 -16.85 3.83
CA TYR A 165 -15.19 -15.87 4.44
C TYR A 165 -14.49 -15.23 5.63
N LEU A 166 -14.50 -13.90 5.72
CA LEU A 166 -13.98 -13.16 6.87
C LEU A 166 -15.15 -12.80 7.78
N ASN A 167 -15.04 -13.10 9.07
CA ASN A 167 -16.08 -12.82 10.05
C ASN A 167 -16.15 -11.32 10.39
N GLN A 168 -17.08 -10.96 11.27
CA GLN A 168 -17.27 -9.59 11.76
C GLN A 168 -16.04 -9.03 12.51
N ASP A 169 -15.18 -9.88 13.04
CA ASP A 169 -13.91 -9.48 13.64
C ASP A 169 -12.75 -9.36 12.61
N GLY A 170 -13.01 -9.69 11.34
CA GLY A 170 -12.05 -9.69 10.24
C GLY A 170 -11.26 -10.99 10.06
N LYS A 171 -11.38 -11.94 10.99
CA LYS A 171 -10.65 -13.21 10.91
C LYS A 171 -11.35 -14.17 9.96
N TYR A 172 -10.58 -14.96 9.20
CA TYR A 172 -11.19 -15.97 8.35
C TYR A 172 -11.94 -17.04 9.15
N ALA A 173 -13.10 -17.42 8.66
CA ALA A 173 -13.89 -18.50 9.18
C ALA A 173 -13.24 -19.85 8.87
N ARG A 174 -13.19 -20.74 9.86
CA ARG A 174 -12.72 -22.12 9.72
C ARG A 174 -13.53 -23.06 10.59
N ASN A 175 -13.69 -24.30 10.13
CA ASN A 175 -14.47 -25.35 10.79
C ASN A 175 -15.89 -24.90 11.17
N GLN A 176 -16.56 -24.15 10.30
CA GLN A 176 -17.89 -23.62 10.59
C GLN A 176 -18.75 -23.43 9.35
N TRP A 177 -20.05 -23.42 9.59
CA TRP A 177 -21.07 -23.09 8.60
C TRP A 177 -21.32 -21.58 8.58
N ILE A 178 -21.31 -20.99 7.39
CA ILE A 178 -21.68 -19.61 7.13
C ILE A 178 -23.01 -19.60 6.39
N LYS A 179 -23.97 -18.86 6.94
CA LYS A 179 -25.25 -18.60 6.28
C LYS A 179 -25.14 -17.30 5.49
N ASP A 180 -25.41 -17.36 4.19
CA ASP A 180 -25.41 -16.19 3.32
C ASP A 180 -26.69 -16.23 2.47
N GLY A 181 -27.62 -15.33 2.79
CA GLY A 181 -29.02 -15.41 2.36
C GLY A 181 -29.69 -16.71 2.83
N ASP A 182 -30.28 -17.45 1.88
CA ASP A 182 -30.94 -18.74 2.14
C ASP A 182 -30.01 -19.95 1.98
N LYS A 183 -28.71 -19.70 1.72
CA LYS A 183 -27.72 -20.75 1.46
C LYS A 183 -26.78 -20.92 2.63
N TRP A 184 -26.22 -22.12 2.72
CA TRP A 184 -25.23 -22.49 3.73
C TRP A 184 -23.97 -22.96 3.04
N TYR A 185 -22.84 -22.48 3.55
CA TYR A 185 -21.51 -22.77 3.04
C TYR A 185 -20.64 -23.24 4.20
N TYR A 186 -19.79 -24.24 3.98
CA TYR A 186 -18.88 -24.71 5.03
C TYR A 186 -17.44 -24.32 4.73
N LEU A 187 -16.76 -23.74 5.71
CA LEU A 187 -15.35 -23.40 5.63
C LEU A 187 -14.54 -24.46 6.38
N LEU A 188 -13.57 -25.05 5.69
CA LEU A 188 -12.69 -26.10 6.19
C LEU A 188 -11.73 -25.58 7.27
N ALA A 189 -10.91 -26.47 7.84
CA ALA A 189 -9.97 -26.13 8.90
C ALA A 189 -8.91 -25.11 8.46
N ASP A 190 -8.54 -25.11 7.18
CA ASP A 190 -7.64 -24.15 6.55
C ASP A 190 -8.37 -22.89 6.04
N GLY A 191 -9.67 -22.77 6.28
CA GLY A 191 -10.49 -21.64 5.89
C GLY A 191 -11.05 -21.68 4.48
N LYS A 192 -10.71 -22.71 3.68
CA LYS A 192 -11.22 -22.83 2.30
C LYS A 192 -12.68 -23.25 2.27
N LEU A 193 -13.43 -22.74 1.29
CA LEU A 193 -14.78 -23.20 0.99
C LEU A 193 -14.76 -24.68 0.58
N ALA A 194 -15.49 -25.50 1.35
CA ALA A 194 -15.72 -26.90 1.02
C ALA A 194 -16.54 -27.03 -0.27
N LYS A 195 -16.15 -27.96 -1.15
CA LYS A 195 -16.87 -28.28 -2.40
C LYS A 195 -16.93 -29.78 -2.60
N ASN A 196 -18.02 -30.27 -3.17
CA ASN A 196 -18.20 -31.67 -3.59
C ASN A 196 -17.88 -32.71 -2.49
N MET A 197 -18.29 -32.46 -1.25
CA MET A 197 -18.00 -33.35 -0.13
C MET A 197 -19.14 -33.39 0.90
N THR A 198 -19.03 -34.29 1.87
CA THR A 198 -19.99 -34.42 2.98
C THR A 198 -19.37 -33.88 4.26
N ILE A 199 -20.05 -32.93 4.90
CA ILE A 199 -19.67 -32.33 6.17
C ILE A 199 -20.75 -32.66 7.21
N ASN A 200 -20.41 -33.46 8.22
CA ASN A 200 -21.34 -33.82 9.31
C ASN A 200 -22.71 -34.34 8.83
N GLY A 201 -22.73 -35.14 7.76
CA GLY A 201 -23.97 -35.68 7.16
C GLY A 201 -24.65 -34.78 6.12
N TYR A 202 -24.17 -33.55 5.93
CA TYR A 202 -24.68 -32.63 4.90
C TYR A 202 -23.77 -32.63 3.66
N LYS A 203 -24.37 -32.73 2.47
CA LYS A 203 -23.63 -32.68 1.20
C LYS A 203 -23.53 -31.25 0.69
N VAL A 204 -22.32 -30.77 0.47
CA VAL A 204 -22.02 -29.51 -0.25
C VAL A 204 -21.73 -29.81 -1.71
N ASN A 205 -22.18 -28.93 -2.62
CA ASN A 205 -22.04 -29.15 -4.07
C ASN A 205 -20.77 -28.47 -4.63
N GLU A 206 -20.63 -28.38 -5.95
CA GLU A 206 -19.46 -27.79 -6.62
C GLU A 206 -19.29 -26.28 -6.36
N LYS A 207 -20.36 -25.60 -5.96
CA LYS A 207 -20.41 -24.17 -5.62
C LYS A 207 -20.24 -23.90 -4.12
N GLY A 208 -20.08 -24.97 -3.32
CA GLY A 208 -20.24 -24.93 -1.86
C GLY A 208 -21.65 -25.24 -1.41
#